data_AF-A0A2E8E9D9-F1
#
_entry.id   AF-A0A2E8E9D9-F1
#
_cell.length_a   1.000
_cell.length_b   1.000
_cell.length_c   1.000
_cell.angle_alpha   90.00
_cell.angle_beta   90.00
_cell.angle_gamma   90.00
#
_symmetry.space_group_name_H-M   'P 1'
#
loop_
_entity.id
_entity.type
_entity.pdbx_description
1 polymer ?
#
loop_
_entity_poly.entity_id
_entity_poly.type
_entity_poly.pdbx_seq_one_letter_code
_entity_poly.pdbx_strand_id
1 'polypeptide(L)'
;MAIDLRRPRETCRRWLERTLLSLEKQAVLEATAERSPPHYHVAVFPTQYAAYVDRLRARAAGTMSPGRVYTVRRGDTLWDIARRHGTSATALRRSNGLPSTQIYPGQRLAVTGSQP
;
A
#
# COMPACT_ATOMS: atom_id res chain seq x y z
N MET A 1 19.68 7.70 15.88
CA MET A 1 20.72 6.71 15.55
C MET A 1 21.60 7.30 14.46
N ALA A 2 22.91 7.10 14.48
CA ALA A 2 23.81 7.57 13.41
C ALA A 2 24.52 6.39 12.77
N ILE A 3 24.71 6.43 11.45
CA ILE A 3 25.39 5.39 10.67
C ILE A 3 26.30 6.07 9.66
N ASP A 4 27.53 5.56 9.53
CA ASP A 4 28.47 5.99 8.49
C ASP A 4 28.43 5.04 7.31
N LEU A 5 28.11 5.57 6.13
CA LEU A 5 28.08 4.80 4.89
C LEU A 5 29.31 5.11 4.05
N ARG A 6 30.08 4.07 3.70
CA ARG A 6 31.16 4.20 2.72
C ARG A 6 30.61 4.69 1.39
N ARG A 7 31.28 5.64 0.74
CA ARG A 7 30.89 6.13 -0.58
C ARG A 7 31.25 5.12 -1.69
N PRO A 8 30.27 4.48 -2.35
CA PRO A 8 30.55 3.46 -3.37
C PRO A 8 30.96 4.10 -4.71
N ARG A 9 31.35 3.28 -5.70
CA ARG A 9 31.71 3.72 -7.07
C ARG A 9 30.46 3.79 -7.98
N GLU A 10 30.54 4.65 -8.99
CA GLU A 10 29.66 4.77 -10.17
C GLU A 10 28.13 4.65 -9.92
N THR A 11 27.50 3.58 -10.42
CA THR A 11 26.04 3.40 -10.48
C THR A 11 25.39 3.28 -9.10
N CYS A 12 26.05 2.56 -8.19
CA CYS A 12 25.60 2.40 -6.81
C CYS A 12 25.55 3.75 -6.07
N ARG A 13 26.52 4.64 -6.35
CA ARG A 13 26.55 5.98 -5.75
C ARG A 13 25.34 6.81 -6.15
N ARG A 14 25.01 6.84 -7.44
CA ARG A 14 23.85 7.60 -7.94
C ARG A 14 22.53 7.07 -7.38
N TRP A 15 22.41 5.77 -7.16
CA TRP A 15 21.25 5.19 -6.49
C TRP A 15 21.19 5.60 -5.01
N LEU A 16 22.32 5.51 -4.30
CA LEU A 16 22.41 5.87 -2.89
C LEU A 16 22.09 7.35 -2.66
N GLU A 17 22.71 8.26 -3.42
CA GLU A 17 22.47 9.70 -3.31
C GLU A 17 21.00 10.06 -3.58
N ARG A 18 20.37 9.45 -4.59
CA ARG A 18 18.92 9.63 -4.84
C ARG A 18 18.06 9.10 -3.70
N THR A 19 18.45 8.00 -3.09
CA THR A 19 17.72 7.41 -1.97
C THR A 19 17.82 8.29 -0.72
N LEU A 20 19.03 8.75 -0.38
CA LEU A 20 19.26 9.66 0.74
C LEU A 20 18.46 10.96 0.55
N LEU A 21 18.57 11.60 -0.61
CA LEU A 21 17.81 12.82 -0.94
C LEU A 21 16.28 12.61 -0.85
N SER A 22 15.78 11.44 -1.25
CA SER A 22 14.36 11.12 -1.17
C SER A 22 13.88 10.98 0.29
N LEU A 23 14.70 10.34 1.13
CA LEU A 23 14.39 10.13 2.55
C LEU A 23 14.51 11.43 3.37
N GLU A 24 15.47 12.30 3.03
CA GLU A 24 15.58 13.65 3.60
C GLU A 24 14.34 14.51 3.28
N LYS A 25 13.87 14.49 2.02
CA LYS A 25 12.63 15.19 1.63
C LYS A 25 11.40 14.71 2.39
N GLN A 26 11.44 13.49 2.91
CA GLN A 26 10.38 12.90 3.73
C GLN A 26 10.64 13.04 5.24
N ALA A 27 11.68 13.79 5.63
CA ALA A 27 12.13 14.02 6.99
C ALA A 27 12.43 12.73 7.77
N VAL A 28 12.82 11.65 7.09
CA VAL A 28 13.09 10.34 7.71
C VAL A 28 14.49 10.30 8.33
N LEU A 29 15.42 10.98 7.68
CA LEU A 29 16.83 11.03 8.05
C LEU A 29 17.43 12.37 7.58
N GLU A 30 18.64 12.64 8.04
CA GLU A 30 19.54 13.65 7.48
C GLU A 30 20.84 12.96 7.03
N ALA A 31 21.37 13.36 5.88
CA ALA A 31 22.57 12.78 5.28
C ALA A 31 23.55 13.87 4.85
N THR A 32 24.73 13.89 5.45
CA THR A 32 25.81 14.80 5.07
C THR A 32 26.94 14.04 4.38
N ALA A 33 27.36 14.50 3.20
CA ALA A 33 28.48 13.92 2.47
C ALA A 33 29.80 14.59 2.87
N GLU A 34 30.72 13.80 3.44
CA GLU A 34 32.06 14.25 3.84
C GLU A 34 33.10 13.85 2.77
N ARG A 35 34.12 14.69 2.55
CA ARG A 35 35.12 14.49 1.48
C ARG A 35 36.34 13.68 1.96
N SER A 36 36.69 13.75 3.25
CA SER A 36 37.92 13.16 3.77
C SER A 36 37.75 12.54 5.18
N PRO A 37 37.75 11.20 5.32
CA PRO A 37 37.63 10.20 4.23
C PRO A 37 36.26 10.31 3.55
N PRO A 38 36.09 9.84 2.29
CA PRO A 38 34.82 9.96 1.59
C PRO A 38 33.75 9.01 2.16
N HIS A 39 32.82 9.54 2.95
CA HIS A 39 31.69 8.81 3.53
C HIS A 39 30.45 9.71 3.68
N TYR A 40 29.30 9.08 3.95
CA TYR A 40 28.08 9.78 4.31
C TYR A 40 27.80 9.58 5.80
N HIS A 41 27.64 10.68 6.53
CA HIS A 41 27.08 10.66 7.87
C HIS A 41 25.57 10.68 7.76
N VAL A 42 24.89 9.64 8.24
CA VAL A 42 23.44 9.53 8.19
C VAL A 42 22.86 9.50 9.60
N ALA A 43 22.10 10.54 9.95
CA ALA A 43 21.32 10.61 11.17
C ALA A 43 19.90 10.10 10.89
N VAL A 44 19.54 8.96 11.49
CA VAL A 44 18.19 8.38 11.42
C VAL A 44 17.44 8.73 12.69
N PHE A 45 16.28 9.37 12.54
CA PHE A 45 15.42 9.74 13.66
C PHE A 45 14.38 8.63 13.91
N PRO A 46 14.40 7.96 15.08
CA PRO A 46 13.58 6.76 15.29
C PRO A 46 12.08 6.97 15.09
N THR A 47 11.55 8.10 15.56
CA THR A 47 10.14 8.47 15.45
C THR A 47 9.70 8.68 13.99
N GLN A 48 10.50 9.40 13.20
CA GLN A 48 10.20 9.66 11.79
C GLN A 48 10.37 8.40 10.95
N TYR A 49 11.37 7.58 11.26
CA TYR A 49 11.57 6.29 10.61
C TYR A 49 10.41 5.33 10.87
N ALA A 50 9.93 5.22 12.12
CA ALA A 50 8.76 4.41 12.46
C ALA A 50 7.53 4.84 11.64
N ALA A 51 7.23 6.15 11.62
CA ALA A 51 6.13 6.69 10.85
C ALA A 51 6.29 6.45 9.33
N TYR A 52 7.52 6.47 8.80
CA TYR A 52 7.79 6.13 7.41
C TYR A 52 7.48 4.66 7.10
N VAL A 53 7.92 3.74 7.96
CA VAL A 53 7.64 2.30 7.83
C VAL A 53 6.14 2.03 7.87
N ASP A 54 5.40 2.70 8.76
CA ASP A 54 3.94 2.56 8.83
C ASP A 54 3.24 3.03 7.55
N ARG A 55 3.69 4.14 6.95
CA ARG A 55 3.18 4.59 5.64
C ARG A 55 3.48 3.58 4.52
N LEU A 56 4.68 2.98 4.51
CA LEU A 56 5.02 1.94 3.54
C LEU A 56 4.12 0.71 3.70
N ARG A 57 3.89 0.28 4.94
CA ARG A 57 2.96 -0.82 5.27
C ARG A 57 1.54 -0.50 4.85
N ALA A 58 1.05 0.72 5.13
CA ALA A 58 -0.28 1.15 4.72
C ALA A 58 -0.44 1.19 3.19
N ARG A 59 0.59 1.62 2.45
CA ARG A 59 0.61 1.55 0.98
C ARG A 59 0.63 0.12 0.46
N ALA A 60 1.42 -0.75 1.08
CA ALA A 60 1.45 -2.18 0.73
C ALA A 60 0.12 -2.88 1.07
N ALA A 61 -0.56 -2.46 2.13
CA ALA A 61 -1.89 -2.89 2.51
C ALA A 61 -3.02 -2.19 1.71
N GLY A 62 -2.67 -1.19 0.88
CA GLY A 62 -3.56 -0.26 0.20
C GLY A 62 -4.47 -0.87 -0.89
N THR A 63 -4.52 -2.20 -1.00
CA THR A 63 -5.50 -2.92 -1.84
C THR A 63 -6.64 -3.54 -1.04
N MET A 64 -6.59 -3.52 0.30
CA MET A 64 -7.74 -3.87 1.14
C MET A 64 -8.48 -2.60 1.57
N SER A 65 -9.19 -1.98 0.62
CA SER A 65 -10.33 -1.14 1.03
C SER A 65 -11.21 -2.00 1.93
N PRO A 66 -11.57 -1.56 3.16
CA PRO A 66 -12.46 -2.32 4.03
C PRO A 66 -13.70 -2.67 3.21
N GLY A 67 -13.87 -3.96 2.91
CA GLY A 67 -14.90 -4.41 1.99
C GLY A 67 -16.24 -3.89 2.47
N ARG A 68 -16.88 -3.04 1.66
CA ARG A 68 -18.20 -2.55 2.00
C ARG A 68 -19.11 -3.77 1.99
N VAL A 69 -19.78 -4.06 3.11
CA VAL A 69 -20.64 -5.24 3.21
C VAL A 69 -22.06 -4.84 2.82
N TYR A 70 -22.59 -5.45 1.77
CA TYR A 70 -23.97 -5.29 1.34
C TYR A 70 -24.81 -6.45 1.88
N THR A 71 -25.97 -6.15 2.46
CA THR A 71 -26.93 -7.18 2.87
C THR A 71 -28.00 -7.31 1.79
N VAL A 72 -28.08 -8.48 1.18
CA VAL A 72 -29.00 -8.79 0.09
C VAL A 72 -30.44 -8.58 0.55
N ARG A 73 -31.22 -7.85 -0.24
CA ARG A 73 -32.65 -7.62 0.00
C ARG A 73 -33.49 -8.50 -0.91
N ARG A 74 -34.76 -8.69 -0.55
CA ARG A 74 -35.71 -9.45 -1.37
C ARG A 74 -35.86 -8.77 -2.73
N GLY A 75 -35.59 -9.52 -3.80
CA GLY A 75 -35.63 -9.03 -5.18
C GLY A 75 -34.27 -8.57 -5.74
N ASP A 76 -33.20 -8.54 -4.93
CA ASP A 76 -31.87 -8.24 -5.45
C ASP A 76 -31.30 -9.41 -6.26
N THR A 77 -30.58 -9.07 -7.33
CA THR A 77 -29.77 -10.04 -8.08
C THR A 77 -28.29 -9.73 -7.90
N LEU A 78 -27.43 -10.73 -8.04
CA LEU A 78 -25.98 -10.54 -7.95
C LEU A 78 -25.48 -9.54 -9.01
N TRP A 79 -26.13 -9.51 -10.17
CA TRP A 79 -25.86 -8.57 -11.26
C TRP A 79 -26.21 -7.13 -10.89
N ASP A 80 -27.38 -6.89 -10.30
CA ASP A 80 -27.80 -5.54 -9.90
C ASP A 80 -26.94 -4.98 -8.78
N ILE A 81 -26.58 -5.83 -7.80
CA ILE A 81 -25.66 -5.45 -6.72
C ILE A 81 -24.29 -5.10 -7.30
N ALA A 82 -23.75 -5.97 -8.16
CA ALA A 82 -22.45 -5.74 -8.79
C ALA A 82 -22.43 -4.41 -9.56
N ARG A 83 -23.45 -4.15 -10.40
CA ARG A 83 -23.57 -2.91 -11.17
C ARG A 83 -23.68 -1.67 -10.28
N ARG A 84 -24.47 -1.73 -9.20
CA ARG A 84 -24.63 -0.63 -8.23
C ARG A 84 -23.32 -0.30 -7.50
N HIS A 85 -22.45 -1.29 -7.34
CA HIS A 85 -21.17 -1.17 -6.63
C HIS A 85 -19.95 -1.09 -7.57
N GLY A 86 -20.16 -0.91 -8.88
CA GLY A 86 -19.08 -0.74 -9.85
C GLY A 86 -18.20 -1.99 -10.03
N THR A 87 -18.72 -3.19 -9.78
CA THR A 87 -17.99 -4.46 -9.99
C THR A 87 -18.73 -5.37 -10.97
N SER A 88 -18.18 -6.55 -11.28
CA SER A 88 -18.85 -7.56 -12.10
C SER A 88 -19.45 -8.66 -11.23
N ALA A 89 -20.55 -9.27 -11.69
CA ALA A 89 -21.16 -10.40 -10.98
C ALA A 89 -20.15 -11.54 -10.77
N THR A 90 -19.26 -11.77 -11.73
CA THR A 90 -18.19 -12.78 -11.65
C THR A 90 -17.15 -12.44 -10.58
N ALA A 91 -16.68 -11.18 -10.53
CA ALA A 91 -15.73 -10.74 -9.50
C ALA A 91 -16.36 -10.83 -8.11
N LEU A 92 -17.62 -10.38 -7.97
CA LEU A 92 -18.37 -10.44 -6.72
C LEU A 92 -18.63 -11.88 -6.27
N ARG A 93 -18.91 -12.79 -7.21
CA ARG A 93 -19.06 -14.23 -6.94
C ARG A 93 -17.76 -14.83 -6.40
N ARG A 94 -16.64 -14.56 -7.08
CA ARG A 94 -15.31 -15.05 -6.69
C ARG A 94 -14.86 -14.50 -5.34
N SER A 95 -15.04 -13.20 -5.10
CA SER A 95 -14.63 -12.57 -3.83
C SER A 95 -15.42 -13.06 -2.63
N ASN A 96 -16.65 -13.55 -2.84
CA ASN A 96 -17.52 -14.09 -1.80
C ASN A 96 -17.60 -15.63 -1.78
N GLY A 97 -16.78 -16.32 -2.59
CA GLY A 97 -16.74 -17.79 -2.62
C GLY A 97 -18.07 -18.47 -3.03
N LEU A 98 -18.89 -17.78 -3.83
CA LEU A 98 -20.22 -18.27 -4.17
C LEU A 98 -20.17 -19.34 -5.28
N PRO A 99 -20.86 -20.48 -5.12
CA PRO A 99 -20.86 -21.56 -6.11
C PRO A 99 -21.59 -21.15 -7.40
N SER A 100 -22.61 -20.30 -7.29
CA SER A 100 -23.43 -19.82 -8.42
C SER A 100 -23.77 -18.33 -8.26
N THR A 101 -24.58 -17.79 -9.17
CA THR A 101 -25.11 -16.43 -9.09
C THR A 101 -26.35 -16.30 -8.21
N GLN A 102 -26.82 -17.39 -7.59
CA GLN A 102 -27.94 -17.36 -6.64
C GLN A 102 -27.50 -16.74 -5.33
N ILE A 103 -28.33 -15.82 -4.83
CA ILE A 103 -28.16 -15.12 -3.56
C ILE A 103 -29.49 -15.08 -2.82
N TYR A 104 -29.43 -15.01 -1.49
CA TYR A 104 -30.62 -15.05 -0.64
C TYR A 104 -30.78 -13.77 0.16
N PRO A 105 -32.02 -13.29 0.38
CA PRO A 105 -32.27 -12.15 1.27
C PRO A 105 -31.67 -12.38 2.67
N GLY A 106 -30.97 -11.38 3.19
CA GLY A 106 -30.23 -11.46 4.46
C GLY A 106 -28.77 -11.88 4.33
N GLN A 107 -28.34 -12.36 3.14
CA GLN A 107 -26.95 -12.72 2.90
C GLN A 107 -26.03 -11.49 2.89
N ARG A 108 -24.87 -11.57 3.52
CA ARG A 108 -23.86 -10.50 3.56
C ARG A 108 -22.82 -10.75 2.47
N LEU A 109 -22.69 -9.79 1.55
CA LEU A 109 -21.73 -9.83 0.45
C LEU A 109 -20.68 -8.73 0.64
N ALA A 110 -19.41 -9.10 0.59
CA ALA A 110 -18.28 -8.18 0.49
C ALA A 110 -18.23 -7.61 -0.94
N VAL A 111 -18.63 -6.34 -1.09
CA VAL A 111 -18.53 -5.57 -2.33
C VAL A 111 -17.26 -4.71 -2.25
N THR A 112 -16.10 -5.31 -2.54
CA THR A 112 -14.85 -4.58 -2.77
C THR A 112 -14.84 -4.07 -4.21
N GLY A 113 -14.75 -2.75 -4.40
CA GLY A 113 -14.53 -2.15 -5.71
C GLY A 113 -13.16 -2.54 -6.24
N SER A 114 -13.09 -3.69 -6.91
CA SER A 114 -11.96 -4.12 -7.74
C SER A 114 -12.43 -3.95 -9.18
N GLN A 115 -12.33 -2.74 -9.73
CA GLN A 115 -12.49 -2.59 -11.18
C GLN A 115 -11.25 -3.15 -11.91
N PRO A 116 -11.47 -3.62 -13.15
CA PRO A 116 -11.05 -4.93 -13.66
C PRO A 116 -9.56 -5.12 -13.89
#